data_AF-A0A2H0YQ80-F1
#
_entry.id   AF-A0A2H0YQ80-F1
#
_cell.length_a   1.000
_cell.length_b   1.000
_cell.length_c   1.000
_cell.angle_alpha   90.00
_cell.angle_beta   90.00
_cell.angle_gamma   90.00
#
_symmetry.space_group_name_H-M   'P 1'
#
loop_
_entity.id
_entity.type
_entity.pdbx_description
1 polymer ?
#
loop_
_entity_poly.entity_id
_entity_poly.type
_entity_poly.pdbx_seq_one_letter_code
_entity_poly.pdbx_strand_id
1 'polypeptide(L)' 'MRPKLNEIDLYFITDSRLTKKTVLENVKSAIKAGVKIVQYREKEKSTGEMVEEAIQAEKLGADYIGVSPIFE' A
#
# COMPACT_ATOMS: atom_id res chain seq x y z
N MET A 1 -9.21 -3.87 -15.82
CA MET A 1 -8.75 -2.63 -16.50
C MET A 1 -8.28 -1.68 -15.42
N ARG A 2 -7.06 -1.13 -15.51
CA ARG A 2 -6.58 -0.13 -14.53
C ARG A 2 -7.33 1.19 -14.72
N PRO A 3 -7.77 1.86 -13.64
CA PRO A 3 -8.48 3.14 -13.73
C PRO A 3 -7.58 4.24 -14.29
N LYS A 4 -8.17 5.22 -14.98
CA LYS A 4 -7.41 6.40 -15.38
C LYS A 4 -7.15 7.29 -14.16
N LEU A 5 -6.03 8.01 -14.17
CA LEU A 5 -5.66 8.91 -13.05
C LEU A 5 -6.74 9.95 -12.72
N ASN A 6 -7.49 10.44 -13.71
CA ASN A 6 -8.58 11.40 -13.52
C ASN A 6 -9.88 10.78 -12.99
N GLU A 7 -9.92 9.47 -12.76
CA GLU A 7 -11.05 8.72 -12.18
C GLU A 7 -10.76 8.31 -10.71
N ILE A 8 -9.66 8.80 -10.12
CA ILE A 8 -9.19 8.39 -8.81
C ILE A 8 -9.23 9.58 -7.84
N ASP A 9 -10.10 9.46 -6.85
CA ASP A 9 -10.30 10.53 -5.85
C ASP A 9 -9.42 10.35 -4.60
N LEU A 10 -8.88 9.15 -4.38
CA LEU A 10 -8.19 8.79 -3.15
C LEU A 10 -6.90 8.00 -3.40
N TYR A 11 -5.79 8.58 -2.92
CA TYR A 11 -4.48 7.93 -2.87
C TYR A 11 -4.15 7.58 -1.42
N PHE A 12 -4.13 6.28 -1.10
CA PHE A 12 -3.85 5.78 0.24
C PHE A 12 -2.37 5.48 0.44
N ILE A 13 -1.76 6.06 1.46
CA ILE A 13 -0.34 5.84 1.82
C ILE A 13 -0.28 5.13 3.17
N THR A 14 0.50 4.06 3.26
CA THR A 14 0.67 3.30 4.50
C THR A 14 1.75 3.92 5.40
N ASP A 15 1.63 3.79 6.72
CA ASP A 15 2.72 4.04 7.67
C ASP A 15 2.57 3.06 8.84
N SER A 16 3.56 2.18 9.01
CA SER A 16 3.57 1.15 10.06
C SER A 16 3.63 1.73 11.47
N ARG A 17 4.08 2.98 11.63
CA ARG A 17 4.20 3.67 12.93
C ARG A 17 2.89 4.32 13.39
N LEU A 18 1.97 4.59 12.46
CA LEU A 18 0.69 5.26 12.75
C LEU A 18 -0.49 4.29 12.87
N THR A 19 -0.31 3.03 12.47
CA THR A 19 -1.37 2.04 12.46
C THR A 19 -1.56 1.36 13.81
N LYS A 20 -2.81 1.06 14.15
CA LYS A 20 -3.18 0.18 15.28
C LYS A 20 -3.33 -1.30 14.86
N LYS A 21 -3.15 -1.58 13.57
CA LYS A 21 -3.26 -2.89 12.90
C LYS A 21 -2.01 -3.14 12.05
N THR A 22 -1.96 -4.25 11.33
CA THR A 22 -0.91 -4.46 10.32
C THR A 22 -1.12 -3.57 9.09
N VAL A 23 -0.04 -3.31 8.33
CA VAL A 23 -0.11 -2.59 7.04
C VAL A 23 -1.07 -3.30 6.08
N LEU A 24 -0.98 -4.63 6.01
CA LEU A 24 -1.82 -5.45 5.14
C LEU A 24 -3.33 -5.33 5.46
N GLU A 25 -3.70 -5.29 6.75
CA GLU A 25 -5.10 -5.12 7.14
C GLU A 25 -5.66 -3.75 6.74
N ASN A 26 -4.84 -2.71 6.84
CA ASN A 26 -5.23 -1.37 6.39
C ASN A 26 -5.38 -1.33 4.88
N VAL A 27 -4.44 -1.92 4.13
CA VAL A 27 -4.52 -2.04 2.67
C VAL A 27 -5.79 -2.78 2.26
N LYS A 28 -6.08 -3.93 2.90
CA LYS A 28 -7.31 -4.69 2.66
C LYS A 28 -8.57 -3.86 2.91
N SER A 29 -8.57 -3.07 3.98
CA SER A 29 -9.70 -2.19 4.31
C SER A 29 -9.86 -1.06 3.29
N ALA A 30 -8.76 -0.45 2.85
CA ALA A 30 -8.73 0.60 1.84
C ALA A 30 -9.27 0.10 0.48
N ILE A 31 -8.78 -1.06 0.01
CA ILE A 31 -9.26 -1.68 -1.24
C ILE A 31 -10.77 -1.96 -1.15
N LYS A 32 -11.23 -2.55 -0.03
CA LYS A 32 -12.66 -2.82 0.19
C LYS A 32 -13.52 -1.56 0.17
N ALA A 33 -12.97 -0.42 0.61
CA ALA A 33 -13.63 0.87 0.55
C ALA A 33 -13.60 1.53 -0.85
N GLY A 34 -12.95 0.89 -1.83
CA GLY A 34 -12.89 1.36 -3.22
C GLY A 34 -11.62 2.12 -3.60
N VAL A 35 -10.63 2.22 -2.71
CA VAL A 35 -9.34 2.85 -3.00
C VAL A 35 -8.67 2.15 -4.17
N LYS A 36 -8.18 2.94 -5.13
CA LYS A 36 -7.57 2.46 -6.37
C LYS A 36 -6.05 2.58 -6.42
N ILE A 37 -5.46 3.45 -5.60
CA ILE A 37 -4.02 3.61 -5.50
C ILE A 37 -3.59 3.41 -4.06
N VAL A 38 -2.64 2.51 -3.86
CA VAL A 38 -1.96 2.29 -2.59
C VAL A 38 -0.46 2.53 -2.76
N GLN A 39 0.13 3.35 -1.88
CA GLN A 39 1.57 3.46 -1.72
C GLN A 39 1.97 2.70 -0.47
N TYR A 40 2.79 1.68 -0.66
CA TYR A 40 3.46 1.01 0.44
C TYR A 40 4.67 1.84 0.86
N ARG A 41 4.64 2.36 2.09
CA ARG A 41 5.71 3.15 2.68
C ARG A 41 6.14 2.54 4.01
N GLU A 42 7.41 2.16 4.06
CA GLU A 42 8.08 1.55 5.21
C GLU A 42 9.52 2.07 5.27
N LYS A 43 10.02 2.29 6.50
CA LYS A 43 11.37 2.84 6.77
C LYS A 43 12.23 1.92 7.60
N GLU A 44 11.61 1.07 8.42
CA GLU A 44 12.32 0.32 9.47
C GLU A 44 12.49 -1.16 9.14
N LYS A 45 11.75 -1.69 8.16
CA LYS A 45 11.82 -3.11 7.78
C LYS A 45 12.92 -3.39 6.77
N SER A 46 13.39 -4.63 6.76
CA SER A 46 14.31 -5.10 5.73
C SER A 46 13.65 -5.11 4.35
N THR A 47 14.46 -5.03 3.30
CA THR A 47 13.98 -5.13 1.91
C THR A 47 13.20 -6.42 1.65
N GLY A 48 13.59 -7.54 2.27
CA GLY A 48 12.90 -8.82 2.13
C GLY A 48 11.48 -8.76 2.67
N GLU A 49 11.30 -8.23 3.88
CA GLU A 49 9.98 -8.03 4.49
C GLU A 49 9.12 -7.06 3.68
N MET A 50 9.71 -5.96 3.20
CA MET A 50 9.01 -4.98 2.36
C MET A 50 8.48 -5.61 1.07
N VAL A 51 9.30 -6.42 0.40
CA VAL A 51 8.91 -7.11 -0.83
C VAL A 51 7.82 -8.14 -0.56
N GLU A 52 7.92 -8.91 0.54
CA GLU A 52 6.92 -9.90 0.89
C GLU A 52 5.55 -9.25 1.17
N GLU A 53 5.52 -8.17 1.95
CA GLU A 53 4.29 -7.44 2.22
C GLU A 53 3.70 -6.82 0.95
N ALA A 54 4.53 -6.24 0.08
CA ALA A 54 4.08 -5.69 -1.20
C ALA A 54 3.43 -6.76 -2.09
N ILE A 55 4.02 -7.97 -2.17
CA ILE A 55 3.45 -9.10 -2.92
C ILE A 55 2.13 -9.56 -2.30
N GLN A 56 2.06 -9.71 -0.97
CA GLN A 56 0.82 -10.11 -0.30
C GLN A 56 -0.30 -9.11 -0.55
N ALA A 57 0.04 -7.83 -0.56
CA ALA A 57 -0.90 -6.77 -0.72
C ALA A 57 -1.33 -6.58 -2.20
N GLU A 58 -0.48 -6.94 -3.17
CA GLU A 58 -0.83 -7.04 -4.61
C GLU A 58 -1.82 -8.19 -4.86
N LYS A 59 -1.60 -9.34 -4.23
CA LYS A 59 -2.55 -10.48 -4.24
C LYS A 59 -3.93 -10.13 -3.66
N LEU A 60 -4.02 -9.11 -2.81
CA LEU A 60 -5.28 -8.61 -2.27
C LEU A 60 -6.01 -7.64 -3.21
N GLY A 61 -5.40 -7.29 -4.36
CA GLY A 61 -6.01 -6.45 -5.39
C GLY A 61 -5.62 -4.97 -5.31
N ALA A 62 -4.53 -4.62 -4.62
CA ALA A 62 -4.00 -3.25 -4.69
C ALA A 62 -3.23 -3.04 -5.99
N ASP A 63 -3.58 -1.97 -6.71
CA ASP A 63 -2.69 -1.38 -7.70
C ASP A 63 -1.69 -0.45 -6.98
N TYR A 64 -0.41 -0.82 -7.05
CA TYR A 64 0.70 -0.06 -6.45
C TYR A 64 1.28 0.96 -7.41
N ILE A 65 1.54 2.17 -6.90
CA ILE A 65 2.32 3.20 -7.62
C ILE A 65 3.73 3.38 -7.03
N GLY A 66 4.11 2.64 -5.98
CA GLY A 66 5.51 2.63 -5.54
C GLY A 66 5.77 1.74 -4.35
N VAL A 67 6.85 0.96 -4.44
CA VAL A 67 7.59 0.41 -3.31
C VAL A 67 8.94 1.10 -3.36
N SER A 68 9.22 2.00 -2.43
CA SER A 68 10.54 2.60 -2.32
C SER A 68 10.86 2.81 -0.85
N PRO A 69 12.03 2.33 -0.38
CA PRO A 69 12.53 2.74 0.92
C PRO A 69 12.68 4.26 0.90
N ILE A 70 11.98 4.95 1.80
CA ILE A 70 12.21 6.37 2.03
C ILE A 70 13.28 6.46 3.11
N PHE A 71 14.54 6.54 2.68
CA PHE A 71 15.65 6.88 3.55
C PHE A 71 15.49 8.34 4.01
N GLU A 72 15.60 8.60 5.32
CA GLU A 72 15.81 9.96 5.87
C GLU A 72 17.29 10.34 5.79
#